data_AF-A0A6L8KQW1-F1
#
_entry.id   AF-A0A6L8KQW1-F1
#
_cell.length_a   1.000
_cell.length_b   1.000
_cell.length_c   1.000
_cell.angle_alpha   90.00
_cell.angle_beta   90.00
_cell.angle_gamma   90.00
#
_symmetry.space_group_name_H-M   'P 1'
#
loop_
_entity.id
_entity.type
_entity.pdbx_description
1 polymer ?
#
loop_
_entity_poly.entity_id
_entity_poly.type
_entity_poly.pdbx_seq_one_letter_code
_entity_poly.pdbx_strand_id
1 'polypeptide(L)'
;MSWQILGQALGMLAAGLLVTVVLSIALPAIRDHFFPHKPESEYTYLIQAQGGKKTIVVMPPDMPETEQQELMRRAYSQLSLPPQSHYAVPMPDDSASLWKMRRHTTRLVQSDNAQAIAIPSEIAYTRPDIELDIQRVGDELRIRPRQPVQ
;
A
#
# COMPACT_ATOMS: atom_id res chain seq x y z
N MET A 1 6.97 -43.74 45.54
CA MET A 1 6.41 -42.71 44.62
C MET A 1 4.90 -42.73 44.79
N SER A 2 4.29 -41.69 45.38
CA SER A 2 2.84 -41.69 45.65
C SER A 2 2.05 -41.55 44.34
N TRP A 3 1.32 -42.59 43.98
CA TRP A 3 0.48 -42.68 42.77
C TRP A 3 -0.51 -41.50 42.64
N GLN A 4 -0.92 -40.92 43.77
CA GLN A 4 -1.76 -39.73 43.84
C GLN A 4 -1.09 -38.48 43.26
N ILE A 5 0.21 -38.26 43.55
CA ILE A 5 0.95 -37.10 43.02
C ILE A 5 1.15 -37.25 41.50
N LEU A 6 1.40 -38.48 41.03
CA LEU A 6 1.54 -38.76 39.60
C LEU A 6 0.23 -38.49 38.85
N GLY A 7 -0.91 -38.91 39.42
CA GLY A 7 -2.24 -38.64 38.85
C GLY A 7 -2.59 -37.15 38.83
N GLN A 8 -2.24 -36.41 39.89
CA GLN A 8 -2.45 -34.95 39.93
C GLN A 8 -1.58 -34.21 38.91
N ALA A 9 -0.30 -34.58 38.80
CA ALA A 9 0.60 -33.97 37.82
C ALA A 9 0.13 -34.22 36.37
N LEU A 10 -0.31 -35.45 36.07
CA LEU A 10 -0.87 -35.79 34.76
C LEU A 10 -2.16 -35.01 34.48
N GLY A 11 -3.03 -34.87 35.49
CA GLY A 11 -4.26 -34.09 35.39
C GLY A 11 -4.01 -32.60 35.13
N MET A 12 -3.03 -31.99 35.78
CA MET A 12 -2.67 -30.58 35.56
C MET A 12 -2.10 -30.36 34.15
N LEU A 13 -1.29 -31.29 33.65
CA LEU A 13 -0.78 -31.23 32.27
C LEU A 13 -1.91 -31.34 31.25
N ALA A 14 -2.85 -32.28 31.45
CA ALA A 14 -4.02 -32.44 30.59
C ALA A 14 -4.93 -31.21 30.61
N ALA A 15 -5.16 -30.61 31.79
CA ALA A 15 -5.93 -29.38 31.94
C ALA A 15 -5.24 -28.20 31.24
N GLY A 16 -3.92 -28.05 31.39
CA GLY A 16 -3.16 -27.00 30.73
C GLY A 16 -3.22 -27.10 29.20
N LEU A 17 -3.11 -28.32 28.65
CA LEU A 17 -3.24 -28.61 27.23
C LEU A 17 -4.65 -28.31 26.70
N LEU A 18 -5.69 -28.63 27.47
CA LEU A 18 -7.06 -28.29 27.10
C LEU A 18 -7.27 -26.78 27.04
N VAL A 19 -6.73 -26.03 28.02
CA VAL A 19 -6.85 -24.57 28.03
C VAL A 19 -6.16 -23.94 26.82
N THR A 20 -4.97 -24.41 26.44
CA THR A 20 -4.27 -23.87 25.26
C THR A 20 -5.01 -24.18 23.95
N VAL A 21 -5.56 -25.39 23.79
CA VAL A 21 -6.37 -25.73 22.61
C VAL A 21 -7.64 -24.87 22.55
N VAL A 22 -8.34 -24.69 23.67
CA VAL A 22 -9.54 -23.84 23.73
C VAL A 22 -9.19 -22.39 23.42
N LEU A 23 -8.10 -21.84 23.98
CA LEU A 23 -7.64 -20.50 23.65
C LEU A 23 -7.30 -20.38 22.15
N SER A 24 -6.64 -21.37 21.57
CA SER A 24 -6.22 -21.33 20.15
C SER A 24 -7.41 -21.29 19.18
N ILE A 25 -8.57 -21.81 19.58
CA ILE A 25 -9.81 -21.79 18.79
C ILE A 25 -10.63 -20.54 19.10
N ALA A 26 -10.69 -20.14 20.37
CA ALA A 26 -11.49 -19.02 20.82
C ALA A 26 -10.88 -17.66 20.44
N LEU A 27 -9.55 -17.50 20.53
CA LEU A 27 -8.88 -16.23 20.23
C LEU A 27 -9.11 -15.77 18.80
N PRO A 28 -8.98 -16.61 17.76
CA PRO A 28 -9.33 -16.24 16.39
C PRO A 28 -10.81 -15.85 16.26
N ALA A 29 -11.74 -16.61 16.83
CA ALA A 29 -13.17 -16.29 16.74
C ALA A 29 -13.53 -14.95 17.41
N ILE A 30 -12.94 -14.68 18.58
CA ILE A 30 -13.10 -13.39 19.28
C ILE A 30 -12.44 -12.27 18.47
N ARG A 31 -11.20 -12.50 17.99
CA ARG A 31 -10.50 -11.54 17.14
C ARG A 31 -11.32 -11.20 15.91
N ASP A 32 -11.86 -12.18 15.20
CA ASP A 32 -12.59 -11.97 13.96
C ASP A 32 -13.96 -11.32 14.21
N HIS A 33 -14.57 -11.58 15.37
CA HIS A 33 -15.82 -10.93 15.77
C HIS A 33 -15.65 -9.45 16.13
N PHE A 34 -14.57 -9.09 16.82
CA PHE A 34 -14.31 -7.71 17.26
C PHE A 34 -13.43 -6.91 16.30
N PHE A 35 -12.59 -7.57 15.51
CA PHE A 35 -11.66 -7.02 14.53
C PHE A 35 -11.82 -7.78 13.19
N PRO A 36 -12.97 -7.63 12.50
CA PRO A 36 -13.15 -8.24 11.20
C PRO A 36 -12.01 -7.78 10.27
N HIS A 37 -11.21 -8.72 9.78
CA HIS A 37 -10.22 -8.45 8.75
C HIS A 37 -10.96 -7.91 7.54
N LYS A 38 -10.66 -6.67 7.13
CA LYS A 38 -11.14 -6.16 5.85
C LYS A 38 -10.52 -7.05 4.76
N PRO A 39 -11.33 -7.69 3.90
CA PRO A 39 -10.79 -8.52 2.84
C PRO A 39 -9.92 -7.64 1.92
N GLU A 40 -8.69 -8.08 1.67
CA GLU A 40 -7.72 -7.38 0.82
C GLU A 40 -8.12 -7.34 -0.68
N SER A 41 -9.37 -7.71 -1.01
CA SER A 41 -9.93 -7.79 -2.35
C SER A 41 -10.94 -6.69 -2.68
N GLU A 42 -11.17 -5.73 -1.79
CA GLU A 42 -12.09 -4.62 -2.01
C GLU A 42 -11.30 -3.31 -2.20
N TYR A 43 -10.77 -3.09 -3.40
CA TYR A 43 -10.12 -1.83 -3.79
C TYR A 43 -11.17 -0.72 -3.89
N THR A 44 -11.53 -0.21 -2.72
CA THR A 44 -12.42 0.93 -2.54
C THR A 44 -11.60 2.20 -2.71
N TYR A 45 -11.58 2.76 -3.91
CA TYR A 45 -10.94 4.05 -4.14
C TYR A 45 -11.89 5.15 -3.66
N LEU A 46 -11.50 5.82 -2.59
CA LEU A 46 -12.19 7.02 -2.12
C LEU A 46 -11.73 8.21 -2.96
N ILE A 47 -12.59 8.65 -3.89
CA ILE A 47 -12.34 9.87 -4.64
C ILE A 47 -13.06 11.00 -3.91
N GLN A 48 -12.29 11.93 -3.33
CA GLN A 48 -12.84 13.06 -2.58
C GLN A 48 -12.98 14.27 -3.51
N ALA A 49 -14.22 14.71 -3.77
CA ALA A 49 -14.48 15.91 -4.57
C ALA A 49 -14.11 17.18 -3.78
N GLN A 50 -13.70 18.24 -4.50
CA GLN A 50 -13.57 19.58 -3.91
C GLN A 50 -14.92 20.00 -3.32
N GLY A 51 -14.99 20.16 -1.99
CA GLY A 51 -16.24 20.45 -1.27
C GLY A 51 -16.71 19.38 -0.27
N GLY A 52 -15.93 18.32 -0.04
CA GLY A 52 -16.14 17.40 1.09
C GLY A 52 -17.09 16.22 0.84
N LYS A 53 -17.70 16.13 -0.36
CA LYS A 53 -18.45 14.94 -0.77
C LYS A 53 -17.47 13.82 -1.16
N LYS A 54 -17.54 12.69 -0.45
CA LYS A 54 -16.75 11.48 -0.73
C LYS A 54 -17.52 10.61 -1.72
N THR A 55 -16.93 10.35 -2.87
CA THR A 55 -17.46 9.39 -3.84
C THR A 55 -16.63 8.13 -3.79
N ILE A 56 -17.29 7.03 -3.51
CA ILE A 56 -16.66 5.73 -3.35
C ILE A 56 -16.73 5.02 -4.68
N VAL A 57 -15.58 4.71 -5.27
CA VAL A 57 -15.51 3.92 -6.49
C VAL A 57 -14.94 2.55 -6.16
N VAL A 58 -15.80 1.54 -6.25
CA VAL A 58 -15.44 0.14 -6.01
C VAL A 58 -14.99 -0.47 -7.34
N MET A 59 -13.78 -1.01 -7.36
CA MET A 59 -13.22 -1.66 -8.54
C MET A 59 -13.24 -3.19 -8.35
N PRO A 60 -13.96 -3.96 -9.19
CA PRO A 60 -13.95 -5.42 -9.14
C PRO A 60 -12.55 -5.98 -9.47
N PRO A 61 -12.07 -7.01 -8.74
CA PRO A 61 -10.71 -7.53 -8.86
C PRO A 61 -10.42 -8.25 -10.19
N ASP A 62 -11.45 -8.61 -10.94
CA ASP A 62 -11.41 -9.36 -12.19
C ASP A 62 -11.66 -8.49 -13.44
N MET A 63 -11.86 -7.18 -13.25
CA MET A 63 -12.11 -6.24 -14.35
C MET A 63 -10.83 -6.04 -15.18
N PRO A 64 -10.89 -6.13 -16.53
CA PRO A 64 -9.75 -5.82 -17.40
C PRO A 64 -9.22 -4.41 -17.17
N GLU A 65 -7.89 -4.22 -17.21
CA GLU A 65 -7.22 -2.95 -16.86
C GLU A 65 -7.73 -1.75 -17.70
N THR A 66 -8.11 -1.99 -18.95
CA THR A 66 -8.72 -0.98 -19.84
C THR A 66 -10.07 -0.49 -19.35
N GLU A 67 -10.90 -1.37 -18.79
CA GLU A 67 -12.19 -1.02 -18.22
C GLU A 67 -12.03 -0.31 -16.87
N GLN A 68 -11.03 -0.69 -16.08
CA GLN A 68 -10.68 -0.01 -14.84
C GLN A 68 -10.29 1.46 -15.08
N GLN A 69 -9.43 1.71 -16.07
CA GLN A 69 -9.00 3.06 -16.46
C GLN A 69 -10.17 3.92 -16.95
N GLU A 70 -11.05 3.33 -17.75
CA GLU A 70 -12.24 3.99 -18.27
C GLU A 70 -13.23 4.37 -17.16
N LEU A 71 -13.44 3.47 -16.20
CA LEU A 71 -14.32 3.68 -15.06
C LEU A 71 -13.77 4.78 -14.14
N MET A 72 -12.46 4.76 -13.87
CA MET A 72 -11.76 5.85 -13.17
C MET A 72 -11.92 7.18 -13.90
N ARG A 73 -11.62 7.22 -15.21
CA ARG A 73 -11.74 8.43 -16.04
C ARG A 73 -13.13 9.05 -15.96
N ARG A 74 -14.19 8.24 -16.03
CA ARG A 74 -15.58 8.71 -15.87
C ARG A 74 -15.85 9.25 -14.47
N ALA A 75 -15.40 8.56 -13.42
CA ALA A 75 -15.59 9.02 -12.05
C ALA A 75 -14.88 10.36 -11.76
N TYR A 76 -13.64 10.54 -12.23
CA TYR A 76 -12.92 11.81 -12.09
C TYR A 76 -13.61 12.95 -12.84
N SER A 77 -14.08 12.69 -14.06
CA SER A 77 -14.84 13.66 -14.87
C SER A 77 -16.13 14.11 -14.17
N GLN A 78 -16.90 13.16 -13.62
CA GLN A 78 -18.13 13.46 -12.87
C GLN A 78 -17.88 14.31 -11.62
N LEU A 79 -16.71 14.14 -10.99
CA LEU A 79 -16.34 14.86 -9.78
C LEU A 79 -15.65 16.21 -10.06
N SER A 80 -15.47 16.57 -11.33
CA SER A 80 -14.72 17.77 -11.75
C SER A 80 -13.33 17.85 -11.09
N LEU A 81 -12.74 16.70 -10.77
CA LEU A 81 -11.40 16.61 -10.22
C LEU A 81 -10.42 16.59 -11.39
N PRO A 82 -9.25 17.25 -11.27
CA PRO A 82 -8.20 17.06 -12.26
C PRO A 82 -7.91 15.56 -12.32
N PRO A 83 -7.81 14.96 -13.52
CA PRO A 83 -7.41 13.56 -13.61
C PRO A 83 -6.08 13.44 -12.87
N GLN A 84 -6.07 12.78 -11.71
CA GLN A 84 -4.80 12.41 -11.13
C GLN A 84 -4.21 11.47 -12.15
N SER A 85 -3.09 11.87 -12.75
CA SER A 85 -2.24 11.00 -13.52
C SER A 85 -1.76 9.90 -12.56
N HIS A 86 -2.61 8.91 -12.28
CA HIS A 86 -2.14 7.55 -12.20
C HIS A 86 -1.56 7.31 -13.58
N TYR A 87 -0.30 7.69 -13.76
CA TYR A 87 0.51 7.02 -14.73
C TYR A 87 0.45 5.57 -14.26
N ALA A 88 -0.40 4.76 -14.89
CA ALA A 88 -0.07 3.37 -15.06
C ALA A 88 1.33 3.46 -15.68
N VAL A 89 2.37 3.27 -14.86
CA VAL A 89 3.69 2.97 -15.41
C VAL A 89 3.38 1.71 -16.21
N PRO A 90 3.35 1.76 -17.54
CA PRO A 90 3.03 0.57 -18.32
C PRO A 90 4.02 -0.47 -17.82
N MET A 91 3.52 -1.61 -17.31
CA MET A 91 4.40 -2.72 -16.96
C MET A 91 5.23 -2.95 -18.22
N PRO A 92 6.55 -2.65 -18.20
CA PRO A 92 7.33 -2.73 -19.41
C PRO A 92 7.34 -4.19 -19.81
N ASP A 93 6.77 -4.47 -20.98
CA ASP A 93 6.67 -5.82 -21.54
C ASP A 93 8.07 -6.36 -21.92
N ASP A 94 9.07 -5.48 -21.95
CA ASP A 94 10.47 -5.79 -22.19
C ASP A 94 11.25 -5.98 -20.88
N SER A 95 11.94 -7.12 -20.80
CA SER A 95 12.90 -7.42 -19.73
C SER A 95 14.03 -6.38 -19.61
N ALA A 96 14.27 -5.63 -20.70
CA ALA A 96 15.20 -4.52 -20.78
C ALA A 96 14.70 -3.23 -20.11
N SER A 97 13.44 -3.11 -19.69
CA SER A 97 12.95 -1.96 -18.91
C SER A 97 12.47 -2.36 -17.50
N LEU A 98 12.40 -3.66 -17.19
CA LEU A 98 12.18 -4.16 -15.82
C LEU A 98 13.20 -3.64 -14.81
N TRP A 99 14.39 -3.23 -15.25
CA TRP A 99 15.37 -2.63 -14.34
C TRP A 99 14.96 -1.25 -13.82
N LYS A 100 14.08 -0.51 -14.51
CA LYS A 100 13.47 0.73 -13.97
C LYS A 100 12.64 0.47 -12.71
N MET A 101 12.21 -0.77 -12.48
CA MET A 101 11.51 -1.20 -11.25
C MET A 101 12.45 -1.72 -10.16
N ARG A 102 13.77 -1.75 -10.38
CA ARG A 102 14.67 -2.17 -9.30
C ARG A 102 14.67 -1.11 -8.22
N ARG A 103 14.43 -1.55 -6.97
CA ARG A 103 14.54 -0.72 -5.79
C ARG A 103 15.99 -0.25 -5.65
N HIS A 104 16.20 1.07 -5.78
CA HIS A 104 17.47 1.70 -5.46
C HIS A 104 17.44 2.21 -4.01
N THR A 105 18.45 1.83 -3.23
CA THR A 105 18.65 2.41 -1.89
C THR A 105 19.77 3.43 -1.98
N THR A 106 19.48 4.66 -1.60
CA THR A 106 20.44 5.77 -1.62
C THR A 106 20.48 6.40 -0.22
N ARG A 107 21.62 6.97 0.16
CA ARG A 107 21.74 7.71 1.42
C ARG A 107 21.47 9.19 1.16
N LEU A 108 20.84 9.81 2.14
CA LEU A 108 20.62 11.23 2.14
C LEU A 108 21.95 11.97 2.35
N VAL A 109 22.22 12.93 1.48
CA VAL A 109 23.37 13.82 1.58
C VAL A 109 22.90 15.13 2.19
N GLN A 110 23.53 15.52 3.30
CA GLN A 110 23.21 16.77 3.96
C GLN A 110 24.07 17.89 3.40
N SER A 111 23.43 18.99 3.01
CA SER A 111 24.02 20.30 2.75
C SER A 111 23.62 21.25 3.88
N ASP A 112 24.36 22.33 4.08
CA ASP A 112 24.22 23.24 5.24
C ASP A 112 22.77 23.65 5.54
N ASN A 113 21.95 23.84 4.50
CA ASN A 113 20.53 24.18 4.61
C ASN A 113 19.59 23.30 3.77
N ALA A 114 20.07 22.19 3.19
CA ALA A 114 19.28 21.38 2.27
C ALA A 114 19.61 19.89 2.37
N GLN A 115 18.66 19.06 1.95
CA GLN A 115 18.84 17.62 1.79
C GLN A 115 18.87 17.28 0.31
N ALA A 116 19.82 16.45 -0.10
CA ALA A 116 19.93 15.94 -1.46
C ALA A 116 19.89 14.41 -1.46
N ILE A 117 19.23 13.84 -2.45
CA ILE A 117 19.30 12.42 -2.77
C ILE A 117 20.00 12.25 -4.10
N ALA A 118 20.96 11.33 -4.18
CA ALA A 118 21.54 10.96 -5.46
C ALA A 118 20.56 10.06 -6.21
N ILE A 119 20.11 10.50 -7.39
CA ILE A 119 19.30 9.70 -8.29
C ILE A 119 20.27 8.94 -9.23
N PRO A 120 20.29 7.59 -9.21
CA PRO A 120 21.11 6.80 -10.11
C PRO A 120 20.87 7.18 -11.57
N SER A 121 21.92 7.21 -12.39
CA SER A 121 21.86 7.63 -13.81
C SER A 121 20.84 6.87 -14.64
N GLU A 122 20.54 5.64 -14.23
CA GLU A 122 19.60 4.72 -14.82
C GLU A 122 18.16 5.25 -14.75
N ILE A 123 17.80 5.90 -13.64
CA ILE A 123 16.45 6.46 -13.40
C ILE A 123 16.43 7.99 -13.36
N ALA A 124 17.57 8.63 -13.59
CA ALA A 124 17.68 10.08 -13.64
C ALA A 124 16.91 10.66 -14.84
N TYR A 125 16.37 11.87 -14.68
CA TYR A 125 15.81 12.60 -15.80
C TYR A 125 16.90 12.89 -16.83
N THR A 126 16.56 12.76 -18.12
CA THR A 126 17.50 12.99 -19.23
C THR A 126 18.02 14.43 -19.26
N ARG A 127 17.20 15.38 -18.81
CA ARG A 127 17.47 16.81 -18.87
C ARG A 127 17.78 17.35 -17.46
N PRO A 128 18.94 18.01 -17.25
CA PRO A 128 19.32 18.54 -15.94
C PRO A 128 18.61 19.87 -15.60
N ASP A 129 18.07 20.56 -16.61
CA ASP A 129 17.42 21.88 -16.53
C ASP A 129 15.91 21.81 -16.26
N ILE A 130 15.40 20.64 -15.85
CA ILE A 130 13.97 20.43 -15.63
C ILE A 130 13.54 20.97 -14.27
N GLU A 131 12.44 21.72 -14.24
CA GLU A 131 11.79 22.08 -12.98
C GLU A 131 11.08 20.86 -12.39
N LEU A 132 11.25 20.64 -11.09
CA LEU A 132 10.65 19.52 -10.37
C LEU A 132 9.68 20.03 -9.30
N ASP A 133 8.53 19.38 -9.21
CA ASP A 133 7.59 19.52 -8.10
C ASP A 133 7.86 18.39 -7.09
N ILE A 134 8.01 18.76 -5.81
CA ILE A 134 8.35 17.86 -4.71
C ILE A 134 7.21 17.91 -3.70
N GLN A 135 6.58 16.77 -3.45
CA GLN A 135 5.47 16.63 -2.51
C GLN A 135 5.77 15.53 -1.49
N ARG A 136 5.56 15.83 -0.20
CA ARG A 136 5.61 14.85 0.87
C ARG A 136 4.21 14.39 1.26
N VAL A 137 3.99 13.07 1.30
CA VAL A 137 2.74 12.44 1.72
C VAL A 137 3.07 11.42 2.79
N GLY A 138 2.98 11.82 4.06
CA GLY A 138 3.42 10.99 5.19
C GLY A 138 4.91 10.63 5.09
N ASP A 139 5.20 9.35 4.93
CA ASP A 139 6.57 8.82 4.79
C ASP A 139 7.05 8.74 3.32
N GLU A 140 6.19 9.08 2.36
CA GLU A 140 6.50 9.05 0.94
C GLU A 140 6.94 10.43 0.44
N LEU A 141 8.02 10.48 -0.34
CA LEU A 141 8.44 11.67 -1.09
C LEU A 141 8.22 11.44 -2.59
N ARG A 142 7.36 12.26 -3.21
CA ARG A 142 7.03 12.20 -4.62
C ARG A 142 7.72 13.34 -5.36
N ILE A 143 8.47 12.99 -6.40
CA ILE A 143 9.20 13.95 -7.23
C ILE A 143 8.69 13.77 -8.66
N ARG A 144 8.23 14.85 -9.28
CA ARG A 144 7.69 14.82 -10.65
C ARG A 144 8.11 16.06 -11.45
N PRO A 145 8.24 15.97 -12.78
CA PRO A 145 8.40 17.14 -13.61
C PRO A 145 7.28 18.14 -13.38
N ARG A 146 7.62 19.41 -13.20
CA ARG A 146 6.65 20.48 -13.21
C ARG A 146 6.21 20.68 -14.67
N GLN A 147 4.94 20.46 -14.95
CA GLN A 147 4.42 20.82 -16.27
C GLN A 147 4.45 22.34 -16.40
N PRO A 148 4.98 22.89 -17.51
CA PRO A 148 4.85 24.32 -17.76
C PRO A 148 3.36 24.66 -17.81
N VAL A 149 2.97 25.68 -17.03
CA VAL A 149 1.64 26.28 -17.13
C VAL A 149 1.59 26.92 -18.52
N GLN A 150 0.88 26.30 -19.46
CA GLN A 150 0.58 26.89 -20.77
C GLN A 150 -0.56 27.89 -20.63
#